data_AF-A0A6H1Z9M7-F1
#
_entry.id   AF-A0A6H1Z9M7-F1
#
_cell.length_a   1.000
_cell.length_b   1.000
_cell.length_c   1.000
_cell.angle_alpha   90.00
_cell.angle_beta   90.00
_cell.angle_gamma   90.00
#
_symmetry.space_group_name_H-M   'P 1'
#
loop_
_entity.id
_entity.type
_entity.pdbx_description
1 polymer ?
#
loop_
_entity_poly.entity_id
_entity_poly.type
_entity_poly.pdbx_seq_one_letter_code
_entity_poly.pdbx_strand_id
1 'polypeptide(L)'
;MRQLTVKWATECKRCGAPLEIGTQAMYEKSMGLFCLGHEPQGVDEIHQYRLMKAEGRAARYDEWAEKREKKAKQDLNSFPTMRHDWAFITQPGHIPARARMIAADDRAIESLKVAEGMRHKAESLRHVRVAGDAERKREKVRAALDTMIGKGSQVYDAVFGLGTVVGVYPKSYRIRFDRLDRAISRDKSYVRPIAPSVEKKEGEVNDNQSMG
;
A
#
# COMPACT_ATOMS: atom_id res chain seq x y z
N MET A 1 20.14 -10.07 -7.00
CA MET A 1 21.02 -10.59 -5.92
C MET A 1 22.47 -10.44 -6.33
N ARG A 2 23.41 -10.49 -5.39
CA ARG A 2 24.86 -10.45 -5.69
C ARG A 2 25.53 -11.68 -5.11
N GLN A 3 26.41 -12.31 -5.86
CA GLN A 3 27.28 -13.36 -5.35
C GLN A 3 28.40 -12.72 -4.53
N LEU A 4 28.71 -13.27 -3.35
CA LEU A 4 29.81 -12.82 -2.53
C LEU A 4 30.47 -13.98 -1.80
N THR A 5 31.71 -13.77 -1.37
CA THR A 5 32.43 -14.69 -0.49
C THR A 5 32.15 -14.32 0.97
N VAL A 6 31.67 -15.30 1.75
CA VAL A 6 31.32 -15.12 3.15
C VAL A 6 32.57 -14.78 3.98
N LYS A 7 32.51 -13.67 4.74
CA LYS A 7 33.62 -13.20 5.57
C LYS A 7 33.54 -13.64 7.04
N TRP A 8 32.36 -14.03 7.51
CA TRP A 8 32.10 -14.47 8.89
C TRP A 8 31.16 -15.66 8.87
N ALA A 9 31.35 -16.61 9.80
CA ALA A 9 30.48 -17.76 9.93
C ALA A 9 29.03 -17.31 10.15
N THR A 10 28.11 -17.85 9.36
CA THR A 10 26.69 -17.52 9.43
C THR A 10 25.85 -18.72 8.99
N GLU A 11 24.54 -18.57 8.90
CA GLU A 11 23.62 -19.60 8.47
C GLU A 11 22.87 -19.14 7.21
N CYS A 12 22.56 -20.07 6.33
CA CYS A 12 21.66 -19.82 5.21
C CYS A 12 20.26 -19.49 5.71
N LYS A 13 19.69 -18.37 5.26
CA LYS A 13 18.37 -17.95 5.72
C LYS A 13 17.20 -18.83 5.29
N ARG A 14 17.39 -19.68 4.27
CA ARG A 14 16.36 -20.61 3.78
C ARG A 14 16.45 -21.99 4.42
N CYS A 15 17.62 -22.61 4.40
CA CYS A 15 17.80 -24.00 4.86
C CYS A 15 18.47 -24.13 6.24
N GLY A 16 18.97 -23.04 6.83
CA GLY A 16 19.68 -23.07 8.12
C GLY A 16 21.07 -23.71 8.08
N ALA A 17 21.55 -24.14 6.91
CA ALA A 17 22.88 -24.73 6.79
C ALA A 17 23.97 -23.72 7.17
N PRO A 18 25.01 -24.13 7.91
CA PRO A 18 26.13 -23.26 8.24
C PRO A 18 26.89 -22.88 6.96
N LEU A 19 27.21 -21.60 6.85
CA LEU A 19 28.04 -21.00 5.80
C LEU A 19 29.39 -20.64 6.43
N GLU A 20 30.42 -21.38 6.02
CA GLU A 20 31.79 -21.18 6.50
C GLU A 20 32.45 -19.95 5.85
N ILE A 21 33.53 -19.47 6.47
CA ILE A 21 34.32 -18.37 5.94
C ILE A 21 34.99 -18.84 4.64
N GLY A 22 34.84 -18.07 3.56
CA GLY A 22 35.36 -18.43 2.25
C GLY A 22 34.34 -19.13 1.33
N THR A 23 33.19 -19.56 1.84
CA THR A 23 32.13 -20.14 0.99
C THR A 23 31.50 -19.07 0.10
N GLN A 24 31.17 -19.43 -1.14
CA GLN A 24 30.37 -18.57 -2.03
C GLN A 24 28.90 -18.61 -1.61
N ALA A 25 28.30 -17.44 -1.46
CA ALA A 25 26.90 -17.28 -1.07
C ALA A 25 26.22 -16.22 -1.93
N MET A 26 24.89 -16.32 -2.03
CA MET A 26 24.04 -15.31 -2.63
C MET A 26 23.57 -14.34 -1.56
N TYR A 27 23.74 -13.05 -1.81
CA TYR A 27 23.38 -11.99 -0.88
C TYR A 27 22.31 -11.08 -1.45
N GLU A 28 21.32 -10.80 -0.61
CA GLU A 28 20.41 -9.68 -0.80
C GLU A 28 20.38 -8.80 0.44
N LYS A 29 20.58 -7.49 0.26
CA LYS A 29 20.59 -6.49 1.34
C LYS A 29 19.36 -6.56 2.26
N SER A 30 18.19 -6.88 1.71
CA SER A 30 16.97 -7.04 2.47
C SER A 30 16.82 -8.43 3.10
N MET A 31 17.35 -9.51 2.56
CA MET A 31 17.03 -10.86 3.07
C MET A 31 18.17 -11.56 3.81
N GLY A 32 19.42 -11.19 3.55
CA GLY A 32 20.59 -11.83 4.13
C GLY A 32 21.33 -12.72 3.14
N LEU A 33 21.93 -13.78 3.66
CA LEU A 33 22.81 -14.70 2.94
C LEU A 33 22.09 -16.04 2.70
N PHE A 34 22.29 -16.58 1.49
CA PHE A 34 21.76 -17.86 1.04
C PHE A 34 22.89 -18.71 0.47
N CYS A 35 22.82 -20.04 0.65
CA CYS A 35 23.66 -20.95 -0.13
C CYS A 35 23.34 -20.82 -1.62
N LEU A 36 24.30 -21.15 -2.48
CA LEU A 36 24.06 -21.30 -3.92
C LEU A 36 22.92 -22.29 -4.17
N GLY A 37 21.91 -21.90 -4.96
CA GLY A 37 20.75 -22.73 -5.27
C GLY A 37 19.60 -22.66 -4.26
N HIS A 38 19.81 -22.08 -3.07
CA HIS A 38 18.76 -21.78 -2.09
C HIS A 38 18.27 -20.33 -2.16
N GLU A 39 18.71 -19.58 -3.17
CA GLU A 39 18.23 -18.23 -3.43
C GLU A 39 16.71 -18.23 -3.78
N PRO A 40 15.96 -17.23 -3.32
CA PRO A 40 14.56 -17.09 -3.73
C PRO A 40 14.49 -16.70 -5.21
N GLN A 41 13.93 -17.58 -6.03
CA GLN A 41 13.84 -17.39 -7.48
C GLN A 41 12.50 -16.78 -7.91
N GLY A 42 11.45 -16.93 -7.10
CA GLY A 42 10.12 -16.40 -7.37
C GLY A 42 9.92 -14.97 -6.86
N VAL A 43 9.22 -14.14 -7.65
CA VAL A 43 8.83 -12.78 -7.22
C VAL A 43 7.98 -12.82 -5.95
N ASP A 44 7.13 -13.84 -5.80
CA ASP A 44 6.25 -13.99 -4.63
C ASP A 44 7.03 -14.45 -3.39
N GLU A 45 8.01 -15.34 -3.54
CA GLU A 45 8.93 -15.69 -2.46
C GLU A 45 9.71 -14.44 -1.99
N ILE A 46 10.27 -13.67 -2.93
CA ILE A 46 10.97 -12.41 -2.65
C ILE A 46 10.06 -11.43 -1.90
N HIS A 47 8.80 -11.34 -2.30
CA HIS A 47 7.80 -10.49 -1.65
C HIS A 47 7.55 -10.94 -0.19
N GLN A 48 7.32 -12.24 0.04
CA GLN A 48 7.08 -12.80 1.37
C GLN A 48 8.26 -12.54 2.32
N TYR A 49 9.50 -12.80 1.89
CA TYR A 49 10.68 -12.53 2.72
C TYR A 49 10.82 -11.05 3.10
N ARG A 50 10.57 -10.15 2.14
CA ARG A 50 10.62 -8.71 2.40
C ARG A 50 9.50 -8.27 3.34
N LEU A 51 8.30 -8.84 3.20
CA LEU A 51 7.16 -8.58 4.07
C LEU A 51 7.45 -9.02 5.51
N MET A 52 7.89 -10.26 5.73
CA MET A 52 8.24 -10.76 7.06
C MET A 52 9.27 -9.88 7.77
N LYS A 53 10.33 -9.44 7.06
CA LYS A 53 11.32 -8.53 7.64
C LYS A 53 10.76 -7.14 7.91
N ALA A 54 9.84 -6.67 7.07
CA ALA A 54 9.18 -5.40 7.30
C ALA A 54 8.25 -5.46 8.50
N GLU A 55 7.49 -6.54 8.66
CA GLU A 55 6.64 -6.81 9.82
C GLU A 55 7.45 -6.89 11.11
N GLY A 56 8.56 -7.64 11.13
CA GLY A 56 9.43 -7.69 12.31
C GLY A 56 10.10 -6.36 12.66
N ARG A 57 10.23 -5.43 11.70
CA ARG A 57 10.64 -4.05 11.99
C ARG A 57 9.47 -3.22 12.49
N ALA A 58 8.31 -3.33 11.86
CA ALA A 58 7.09 -2.63 12.25
C ALA A 58 6.68 -2.98 13.69
N ALA A 59 6.69 -4.27 14.06
CA ALA A 59 6.37 -4.73 15.40
C ALA A 59 7.28 -4.10 16.48
N ARG A 60 8.57 -3.89 16.19
CA ARG A 60 9.48 -3.18 17.11
C ARG A 60 9.12 -1.72 17.28
N TYR A 61 8.71 -1.05 16.20
CA TYR A 61 8.24 0.33 16.27
C TYR A 61 6.92 0.44 17.05
N ASP A 62 6.00 -0.52 16.86
CA ASP A 62 4.75 -0.59 17.60
C ASP A 62 5.03 -0.79 19.10
N GLU A 63 5.89 -1.73 19.46
CA GLU A 63 6.30 -1.98 20.85
C GLU A 63 6.94 -0.73 21.49
N TRP A 64 7.81 -0.02 20.76
CA TRP A 64 8.40 1.23 21.25
C TRP A 64 7.38 2.34 21.40
N ALA A 65 6.44 2.46 20.46
CA ALA A 65 5.35 3.42 20.53
C ALA A 65 4.47 3.16 21.76
N GLU A 66 4.07 1.92 21.99
CA GLU A 66 3.26 1.51 23.14
C GLU A 66 3.94 1.80 24.48
N LYS A 67 5.22 1.41 24.61
CA LYS A 67 6.01 1.69 25.83
C LYS A 67 6.09 3.19 26.11
N ARG A 68 6.32 3.99 25.06
CA ARG A 68 6.42 5.45 25.16
C ARG A 68 5.09 6.09 25.51
N GLU A 69 4.01 5.67 24.88
CA GLU A 69 2.66 6.13 25.14
C GLU A 69 2.21 5.80 26.57
N LYS A 70 2.47 4.57 27.02
CA LYS A 70 2.17 4.15 28.41
C LYS A 70 2.87 5.06 29.42
N LYS A 71 4.15 5.35 29.22
CA LYS A 71 4.91 6.25 30.09
C LYS A 71 4.38 7.69 30.04
N ALA A 72 4.13 8.22 28.84
CA ALA A 72 3.59 9.57 28.68
C ALA A 72 2.21 9.73 29.35
N LYS A 73 1.33 8.73 29.21
CA LYS A 73 0.02 8.71 29.90
C LYS A 73 0.17 8.61 31.42
N GLN A 74 1.16 7.87 31.93
CA GLN A 74 1.44 7.84 33.38
C GLN A 74 1.88 9.23 33.88
N ASP A 75 2.76 9.91 33.14
CA ASP A 75 3.24 11.25 33.50
C ASP A 75 2.10 12.29 33.52
N LEU A 76 1.21 12.25 32.51
CA LEU A 76 0.00 13.09 32.45
C LEU A 76 -0.99 12.81 33.57
N ASN A 77 -0.96 11.62 34.18
CA ASN A 77 -1.86 11.22 35.27
C ASN A 77 -1.18 11.19 36.65
N SER A 78 0.06 11.69 36.78
CA SER A 78 0.86 11.58 38.01
C SER A 78 0.33 12.37 39.22
N PHE A 79 -0.47 13.43 38.98
CA PHE A 79 -0.98 14.33 40.04
C PHE A 79 -2.46 14.68 39.82
N PRO A 80 -3.39 13.73 39.92
CA PRO A 80 -4.79 13.97 39.58
C PRO A 80 -5.44 15.04 40.48
N THR A 81 -5.10 15.09 41.76
CA THR A 81 -5.66 16.07 42.70
C THR A 81 -5.26 17.51 42.37
N MET A 82 -3.97 17.77 42.14
CA MET A 82 -3.48 19.12 41.77
C MET A 82 -3.93 19.56 40.37
N ARG A 83 -4.09 18.61 39.44
CA ARG A 83 -4.55 18.89 38.07
C ARG A 83 -6.02 19.27 37.96
N HIS A 84 -6.82 19.00 38.98
CA HIS A 84 -8.23 19.40 39.04
C HIS A 84 -8.46 20.57 40.01
N ASP A 85 -7.42 21.04 40.71
CA ASP A 85 -7.51 22.20 41.58
C ASP A 85 -7.47 23.50 40.75
N TRP A 86 -8.64 24.10 40.56
CA TRP A 86 -8.80 25.35 39.83
C TRP A 86 -8.02 26.50 40.48
N ALA A 87 -7.93 26.53 41.81
CA ALA A 87 -7.19 27.57 42.51
C ALA A 87 -5.68 27.45 42.18
N PHE A 88 -5.13 26.25 42.18
CA PHE A 88 -3.74 26.01 41.82
C PHE A 88 -3.43 26.38 40.36
N ILE A 89 -4.33 26.05 39.42
CA ILE A 89 -4.14 26.31 37.99
C ILE A 89 -4.21 27.80 37.67
N THR A 90 -5.22 28.51 38.23
CA THR A 90 -5.55 29.88 37.82
C THR A 90 -4.90 30.96 38.66
N GLN A 91 -4.24 30.62 39.78
CA GLN A 91 -3.55 31.60 40.61
C GLN A 91 -2.54 32.43 39.80
N PRO A 92 -2.60 33.78 39.90
CA PRO A 92 -1.66 34.66 39.21
C PRO A 92 -0.25 34.50 39.80
N GLY A 93 0.77 34.81 38.99
CA GLY A 93 2.18 34.74 39.40
C GLY A 93 2.88 33.42 39.05
N HIS A 94 4.20 33.38 39.26
CA HIS A 94 5.03 32.21 38.94
C HIS A 94 5.05 31.24 40.12
N ILE A 95 4.39 30.09 39.96
CA ILE A 95 4.41 29.00 40.94
C ILE A 95 5.35 27.90 40.42
N PRO A 96 6.51 27.63 41.07
CA PRO A 96 7.49 26.67 40.58
C PRO A 96 6.97 25.24 40.42
N ALA A 97 6.02 24.84 41.26
CA ALA A 97 5.34 23.54 41.13
C ALA A 97 4.53 23.44 39.83
N ARG A 98 3.75 24.48 39.49
CA ARG A 98 2.98 24.55 38.25
C ARG A 98 3.89 24.58 37.03
N ALA A 99 4.97 25.35 37.07
CA ALA A 99 5.95 25.38 35.98
C ALA A 99 6.58 24.01 35.71
N ARG A 100 6.94 23.25 36.76
CA ARG A 100 7.44 21.87 36.64
C ARG A 100 6.39 20.91 36.08
N MET A 101 5.13 21.07 36.47
CA MET A 101 4.01 20.27 35.97
C MET A 101 3.78 20.53 34.48
N ILE A 102 3.70 21.80 34.06
CA ILE A 102 3.55 22.18 32.64
C ILE A 102 4.71 21.63 31.81
N ALA A 103 5.96 21.80 32.27
CA ALA A 103 7.12 21.25 31.56
C ALA A 103 7.15 19.70 31.52
N ALA A 104 6.53 19.02 32.49
CA ALA A 104 6.35 17.57 32.42
C ALA A 104 5.28 17.19 31.39
N ASP A 105 4.17 17.94 31.34
CA ASP A 105 3.09 17.74 30.38
C ASP A 105 3.55 17.98 28.95
N ASP A 106 4.29 19.06 28.69
CA ASP A 106 4.85 19.34 27.37
C ASP A 106 5.74 18.18 26.90
N ARG A 107 6.59 17.65 27.78
CA ARG A 107 7.45 16.48 27.48
C ARG A 107 6.63 15.22 27.23
N ALA A 108 5.52 15.03 27.94
CA ALA A 108 4.63 13.89 27.75
C ALA A 108 3.86 14.00 26.42
N ILE A 109 3.35 15.19 26.08
CA ILE A 109 2.66 15.47 24.81
C ILE A 109 3.63 15.26 23.63
N GLU A 110 4.85 15.78 23.71
CA GLU A 110 5.87 15.52 22.69
C GLU A 110 6.19 14.02 22.58
N SER A 111 6.18 13.30 23.70
CA SER A 111 6.37 11.85 23.69
C SER A 111 5.23 11.10 23.01
N LEU A 112 3.98 11.58 23.11
CA LEU A 112 2.83 11.04 22.37
C LEU A 112 2.96 11.28 20.87
N LYS A 113 3.35 12.49 20.44
CA LYS A 113 3.61 12.80 19.01
C LYS A 113 4.68 11.89 18.42
N VAL A 114 5.75 11.63 19.17
CA VAL A 114 6.81 10.71 18.74
C VAL A 114 6.28 9.28 18.63
N ALA A 115 5.44 8.82 19.56
CA ALA A 115 4.81 7.51 19.48
C ALA A 115 3.90 7.38 18.24
N GLU A 116 3.14 8.41 17.91
CA GLU A 116 2.34 8.47 16.68
C GLU A 116 3.23 8.40 15.42
N GLY A 117 4.33 9.15 15.40
CA GLY A 117 5.31 9.08 14.31
C GLY A 117 5.92 7.68 14.15
N MET A 118 6.14 6.95 15.25
CA MET A 118 6.59 5.55 15.21
C MET A 118 5.53 4.62 14.60
N ARG A 119 4.23 4.82 14.92
CA ARG A 119 3.13 4.05 14.32
C ARG A 119 3.00 4.30 12.82
N HIS A 120 3.07 5.56 12.39
CA HIS A 120 3.10 5.89 10.96
C HIS A 120 4.30 5.24 10.26
N LYS A 121 5.46 5.19 10.94
CA LYS A 121 6.63 4.50 10.41
C LYS A 121 6.39 2.99 10.29
N ALA A 122 5.77 2.37 11.29
CA ALA A 122 5.41 0.95 11.28
C ALA A 122 4.44 0.63 10.12
N GLU A 123 3.40 1.44 9.95
CA GLU A 123 2.44 1.31 8.84
C GLU A 123 3.13 1.44 7.48
N SER A 124 3.97 2.45 7.30
CA SER A 124 4.75 2.63 6.07
C SER A 124 5.65 1.44 5.77
N LEU A 125 6.25 0.80 6.79
CA LEU A 125 7.09 -0.37 6.60
C LEU A 125 6.31 -1.59 6.10
N ARG A 126 5.07 -1.79 6.57
CA ARG A 126 4.21 -2.92 6.13
C ARG A 126 3.90 -2.87 4.63
N HIS A 127 3.96 -1.69 4.02
CA HIS A 127 3.76 -1.51 2.58
C HIS A 127 5.06 -1.75 1.79
N VAL A 128 5.43 -3.03 1.64
CA VAL A 128 6.58 -3.43 0.83
C VAL A 128 6.26 -3.30 -0.65
N ARG A 129 7.18 -2.70 -1.42
CA ARG A 129 7.10 -2.64 -2.89
C ARG A 129 8.15 -3.56 -3.50
N VAL A 130 7.74 -4.39 -4.46
CA VAL A 130 8.61 -5.23 -5.27
C VAL A 130 8.58 -4.74 -6.73
N ALA A 131 9.73 -4.84 -7.40
CA ALA A 131 9.80 -4.51 -8.82
C ALA A 131 8.85 -5.46 -9.59
N GLY A 132 7.96 -4.88 -10.40
CA GLY A 132 6.94 -5.64 -11.13
C GLY A 132 5.53 -5.56 -10.53
N ASP A 133 5.35 -5.12 -9.28
CA ASP A 133 4.01 -4.99 -8.67
C ASP A 133 3.12 -4.01 -9.45
N ALA A 134 3.70 -2.91 -9.93
CA ALA A 134 2.99 -1.93 -10.74
C ALA A 134 2.55 -2.52 -12.09
N GLU A 135 3.38 -3.36 -12.72
CA GLU A 135 3.03 -3.99 -14.00
C GLU A 135 2.00 -5.10 -13.80
N ARG A 136 2.10 -5.91 -12.75
CA ARG A 136 1.05 -6.87 -12.36
C ARG A 136 -0.29 -6.18 -12.10
N LYS A 137 -0.27 -5.02 -11.43
CA LYS A 137 -1.49 -4.24 -11.19
C LYS A 137 -2.10 -3.77 -12.52
N ARG A 138 -1.28 -3.28 -13.46
CA ARG A 138 -1.72 -2.90 -14.80
C ARG A 138 -2.26 -4.10 -15.57
N GLU A 139 -1.60 -5.25 -15.48
CA GLU A 139 -2.01 -6.48 -16.15
C GLU A 139 -3.36 -7.00 -15.62
N LYS A 140 -3.60 -6.94 -14.31
CA LYS A 140 -4.91 -7.24 -13.72
C LYS A 140 -6.01 -6.31 -14.25
N VAL A 141 -5.73 -5.01 -14.35
CA VAL A 141 -6.66 -4.05 -14.93
C VAL A 141 -6.92 -4.34 -16.41
N ARG A 142 -5.87 -4.64 -17.19
CA ARG A 142 -5.98 -5.01 -18.61
C ARG A 142 -6.82 -6.28 -18.79
N ALA A 143 -6.57 -7.31 -18.00
CA ALA A 143 -7.32 -8.56 -18.02
C ALA A 143 -8.80 -8.35 -17.65
N ALA A 144 -9.08 -7.53 -16.64
CA ALA A 144 -10.45 -7.17 -16.27
C ALA A 144 -11.16 -6.33 -17.34
N LEU A 145 -10.44 -5.49 -18.09
CA LEU A 145 -11.02 -4.77 -19.22
C LEU A 145 -11.29 -5.68 -20.41
N ASP A 146 -10.42 -6.66 -20.66
CA ASP A 146 -10.62 -7.62 -21.76
C ASP A 146 -11.83 -8.52 -21.56
N THR A 147 -12.29 -8.74 -20.32
CA THR A 147 -13.57 -9.45 -20.10
C THR A 147 -14.79 -8.61 -20.43
N MET A 148 -14.66 -7.27 -20.43
CA MET A 148 -15.76 -6.33 -20.68
C MET A 148 -15.74 -5.76 -22.11
N ILE A 149 -14.56 -5.64 -22.72
CA ILE A 149 -14.34 -4.92 -23.97
C ILE A 149 -13.85 -5.88 -25.05
N GLY A 150 -14.76 -6.27 -25.95
CA GLY A 150 -14.46 -7.02 -27.17
C GLY A 150 -14.34 -6.12 -28.41
N LYS A 151 -13.97 -6.73 -29.54
CA LYS A 151 -14.04 -6.07 -30.86
C LYS A 151 -15.51 -5.71 -31.16
N GLY A 152 -15.74 -4.47 -31.60
CA GLY A 152 -17.08 -3.90 -31.84
C GLY A 152 -17.68 -3.18 -30.63
N SER A 153 -17.09 -3.28 -29.44
CA SER A 153 -17.60 -2.59 -28.25
C SER A 153 -17.44 -1.07 -28.40
N GLN A 154 -18.43 -0.32 -27.90
CA GLN A 154 -18.30 1.12 -27.71
C GLN A 154 -17.53 1.43 -26.43
N VAL A 155 -16.58 2.36 -26.54
CA VAL A 155 -15.70 2.76 -25.46
C VAL A 155 -15.52 4.26 -25.43
N TYR A 156 -15.17 4.77 -24.25
CA TYR A 156 -14.86 6.17 -24.03
C TYR A 156 -13.38 6.35 -23.65
N ASP A 157 -12.71 7.27 -24.32
CA ASP A 157 -11.37 7.76 -23.96
C ASP A 157 -11.47 9.25 -23.60
N ALA A 158 -10.86 9.65 -22.49
CA ALA A 158 -10.94 11.03 -22.01
C ALA A 158 -10.36 12.09 -22.98
N VAL A 159 -9.44 11.69 -23.86
CA VAL A 159 -8.77 12.58 -24.83
C VAL A 159 -9.54 12.63 -26.15
N PHE A 160 -10.01 11.48 -26.65
CA PHE A 160 -10.58 11.36 -28.00
C PHE A 160 -12.11 11.23 -28.02
N GLY A 161 -12.74 10.98 -26.87
CA GLY A 161 -14.18 10.81 -26.73
C GLY A 161 -14.66 9.38 -27.02
N LEU A 162 -15.84 9.28 -27.61
CA LEU A 162 -16.50 8.02 -27.97
C LEU A 162 -15.83 7.38 -29.19
N GLY A 163 -15.74 6.05 -29.18
CA GLY A 163 -15.25 5.29 -30.32
C GLY A 163 -15.60 3.81 -30.25
N THR A 164 -15.36 3.12 -31.36
CA THR A 164 -15.60 1.68 -31.50
C THR A 164 -14.28 0.91 -31.58
N VAL A 165 -14.17 -0.17 -30.80
CA VAL A 165 -12.97 -1.02 -30.80
C VAL A 165 -12.88 -1.84 -32.09
N VAL A 166 -11.85 -1.60 -32.89
CA VAL A 166 -11.59 -2.30 -34.16
C VAL A 166 -10.68 -3.51 -33.96
N GLY A 167 -9.77 -3.46 -32.97
CA GLY A 167 -8.85 -4.56 -32.66
C GLY A 167 -8.43 -4.58 -31.20
N VAL A 168 -8.19 -5.77 -30.67
CA VAL A 168 -7.75 -6.00 -29.30
C VAL A 168 -6.33 -6.57 -29.33
N TYR A 169 -5.40 -5.90 -28.66
CA TYR A 169 -3.99 -6.32 -28.54
C TYR A 169 -3.65 -6.52 -27.05
N PRO A 170 -2.52 -7.17 -26.70
CA PRO A 170 -2.20 -7.48 -25.30
C PRO A 170 -2.20 -6.24 -24.37
N LYS A 171 -1.64 -5.11 -24.83
CA LYS A 171 -1.50 -3.88 -24.02
C LYS A 171 -2.41 -2.73 -24.45
N SER A 172 -3.05 -2.82 -25.61
CA SER A 172 -3.78 -1.72 -26.22
C SER A 172 -5.03 -2.18 -26.96
N TYR A 173 -5.96 -1.25 -27.12
CA TYR A 173 -7.07 -1.35 -28.07
C TYR A 173 -6.76 -0.49 -29.27
N ARG A 174 -7.12 -0.96 -30.46
CA ARG A 174 -7.14 -0.13 -31.67
C ARG A 174 -8.57 0.34 -31.88
N ILE A 175 -8.79 1.63 -31.69
CA ILE A 175 -10.12 2.25 -31.60
C ILE A 175 -10.28 3.22 -32.77
N ARG A 176 -11.43 3.18 -33.43
CA ARG A 176 -11.86 4.23 -34.37
C ARG A 176 -12.78 5.17 -33.61
N PHE A 177 -12.33 6.40 -33.40
CA PHE A 177 -13.07 7.43 -32.66
C PHE A 177 -13.96 8.21 -33.62
N ASP A 178 -15.14 8.65 -33.16
CA ASP A 178 -16.13 9.30 -34.04
C ASP A 178 -15.61 10.64 -34.59
N ARG A 179 -14.74 11.32 -33.84
CA ARG A 179 -14.11 12.58 -34.23
C ARG A 179 -12.93 12.42 -35.19
N LEU A 180 -12.45 11.19 -35.42
CA LEU A 180 -11.23 10.93 -36.17
C LEU A 180 -11.46 9.85 -37.22
N ASP A 181 -11.19 10.16 -38.48
CA ASP A 181 -11.35 9.22 -39.59
C ASP A 181 -10.26 8.12 -39.65
N ARG A 182 -9.53 7.90 -38.55
CA ARG A 182 -8.46 6.90 -38.46
C ARG A 182 -8.49 6.15 -37.14
N ALA A 183 -8.09 4.88 -37.19
CA ALA A 183 -7.97 4.06 -36.00
C ALA A 183 -6.63 4.32 -35.26
N ILE A 184 -6.68 4.56 -33.96
CA ILE A 184 -5.53 4.85 -33.10
C ILE A 184 -5.38 3.75 -32.04
N SER A 185 -4.13 3.39 -31.75
CA SER A 185 -3.80 2.48 -30.64
C SER A 185 -3.78 3.23 -29.31
N ARG A 186 -4.57 2.77 -28.34
CA ARG A 186 -4.64 3.34 -26.98
C ARG A 186 -4.36 2.27 -25.95
N ASP A 187 -3.54 2.58 -24.94
CA ASP A 187 -3.33 1.65 -23.81
C ASP A 187 -4.66 1.44 -23.09
N LYS A 188 -4.95 0.18 -22.72
CA LYS A 188 -6.24 -0.20 -22.13
C LYS A 188 -6.55 0.60 -20.85
N SER A 189 -5.53 1.04 -20.11
CA SER A 189 -5.70 1.83 -18.89
C SER A 189 -6.39 3.20 -19.09
N TYR A 190 -6.44 3.73 -20.32
CA TYR A 190 -7.11 4.99 -20.64
C TYR A 190 -8.53 4.81 -21.17
N VAL A 191 -8.96 3.57 -21.36
CA VAL A 191 -10.22 3.25 -22.04
C VAL A 191 -11.24 2.78 -21.00
N ARG A 192 -12.42 3.39 -21.02
CA ARG A 192 -13.53 3.04 -20.14
C ARG A 192 -14.61 2.34 -20.98
N PRO A 193 -15.15 1.19 -20.53
CA PRO A 193 -16.33 0.62 -21.16
C PRO A 193 -17.50 1.58 -20.95
N ILE A 194 -18.26 1.82 -22.01
CA ILE A 194 -19.55 2.47 -21.89
C ILE A 194 -20.52 1.34 -21.58
N ALA A 195 -21.25 1.46 -20.46
CA ALA A 195 -22.32 0.51 -20.19
C ALA A 195 -23.19 0.44 -21.45
N PRO A 196 -23.53 -0.76 -21.98
CA PRO A 196 -24.42 -0.83 -23.10
C PRO A 196 -25.65 -0.02 -22.70
N SER A 197 -26.02 0.98 -23.51
CA SER A 197 -27.33 1.59 -23.38
C SER A 197 -28.29 0.42 -23.40
N VAL A 198 -28.93 0.14 -22.28
CA VAL A 198 -30.03 -0.82 -22.24
C VAL A 198 -31.01 -0.26 -23.23
N GLU A 199 -31.00 -0.77 -24.46
CA GLU A 199 -32.04 -0.49 -25.43
C GLU A 199 -33.31 -0.97 -24.74
N LYS A 200 -34.04 -0.04 -24.13
CA LYS A 200 -35.44 -0.27 -23.80
C LYS A 200 -36.04 -0.68 -25.12
N LYS A 201 -36.44 -1.96 -25.23
CA LYS A 201 -37.29 -2.41 -26.33
C LYS A 201 -38.60 -1.65 -26.18
N GLU A 202 -38.66 -0.46 -26.77
CA GLU A 202 -39.90 0.25 -27.05
C GLU A 202 -40.60 -0.55 -28.15
N GLY A 203 -41.35 -1.58 -27.74
CA GLY A 203 -41.91 -2.53 -28.69
C GLY A 203 -42.74 -3.65 -28.11
N GLU A 204 -43.37 -3.46 -26.94
CA GLU A 204 -44.58 -4.21 -26.59
C GLU A 204 -45.72 -3.21 -26.42
N VAL A 205 -46.31 -2.82 -27.55
CA VAL A 205 -47.64 -2.23 -27.59
C VAL A 205 -48.58 -3.35 -27.14
N ASN A 206 -49.10 -3.21 -25.92
CA ASN A 206 -50.12 -4.09 -25.37
C ASN A 206 -51.46 -3.76 -26.07
N ASP A 207 -51.70 -4.36 -27.25
CA ASP A 207 -53.00 -4.37 -27.94
C ASP A 207 -53.99 -5.29 -27.20
N ASN A 208 -54.34 -4.94 -25.96
CA ASN A 208 -55.35 -5.63 -25.18
C ASN A 208 -56.40 -4.64 -24.64
N GLN A 209 -57.02 -3.90 -25.56
CA GLN A 209 -58.27 -3.18 -25.31
C GLN A 209 -59.18 -3.26 -26.54
N SER A 210 -59.80 -4.42 -26.74
CA SER A 210 -61.17 -4.47 -27.24
C SER A 210 -61.80 -5.81 -26.87
N MET A 211 -62.83 -5.74 -26.02
CA MET A 211 -63.96 -6.67 -25.82
C MET A 211 -64.33 -6.64 -24.33
N GLY A 212 -65.36 -5.85 -24.03
CA GLY A 212 -65.95 -5.66 -22.71
C GLY A 212 -66.84 -4.44 -22.71
#